data_AF-E3KMM5-F1
#
_entry.id   AF-E3KMM5-F1
#
_cell.length_a   1.000
_cell.length_b   1.000
_cell.length_c   1.000
_cell.angle_alpha   90.00
_cell.angle_beta   90.00
_cell.angle_gamma   90.00
#
_symmetry.space_group_name_H-M   'P 1'
#
loop_
_entity.id
_entity.type
_entity.pdbx_description
1 polymer ?
#
loop_
_entity_poly.entity_id
_entity_poly.type
_entity_poly.pdbx_seq_one_letter_code
_entity_poly.pdbx_strand_id
1 'polypeptide(L)'
;MPRTPTLEHVYFTGDRKEFDRFIYHIKDALSEGFDVNYGNGSEKMQINWIARHFRYPNGQNSMEEGPLSYNWWIGLLEKNARVQNLPISHAVSPADNYKIPELATKKAFLEHLHEAFGSPDAREVTRKALYACKQGDQDIQQFNLVFNTLVYAVDLTENERCDVYEERLDVDLLTTAIKHTGWRNAKTLHDKQALARSAAFILHKLAQLDLEKQNADNRDNQQPNILQHANRQPLPE
;
A
#
# COMPACT_ATOMS: atom_id res chain seq x y z
N MET A 1 16.21 35.55 13.04
CA MET A 1 16.26 34.26 12.32
C MET A 1 14.89 34.01 11.69
N PRO A 2 14.78 33.80 10.37
CA PRO A 2 13.50 33.46 9.75
C PRO A 2 12.96 32.16 10.36
N ARG A 3 11.68 32.14 10.74
CA ARG A 3 11.03 30.93 11.25
C ARG A 3 10.91 29.94 10.10
N THR A 4 11.38 28.71 10.29
CA THR A 4 11.09 27.62 9.34
C THR A 4 9.57 27.47 9.21
N PRO A 5 9.00 27.61 8.00
CA PRO A 5 7.57 27.51 7.79
C PRO A 5 7.08 26.09 8.11
N THR A 6 5.84 25.99 8.58
CA THR A 6 5.15 24.71 8.74
C THR A 6 4.63 24.24 7.39
N LEU A 7 4.57 22.93 7.18
CA LEU A 7 3.92 22.36 6.01
C LEU A 7 2.41 22.49 6.20
N GLU A 8 1.75 23.36 5.41
CA GLU A 8 0.34 23.70 5.62
C GLU A 8 -0.61 22.49 5.55
N HIS A 9 -0.30 21.54 4.65
CA HIS A 9 -1.10 20.34 4.43
C HIS A 9 -0.74 19.17 5.37
N VAL A 10 0.27 19.35 6.22
CA VAL A 10 0.71 18.31 7.16
C VAL A 10 0.23 18.65 8.56
N TYR A 11 -0.38 17.66 9.17
CA TYR A 11 -0.88 17.67 10.53
C TYR A 11 -0.84 16.24 11.06
N PHE A 12 -0.92 16.11 12.37
CA PHE A 12 -1.02 14.83 13.04
C PHE A 12 -1.86 15.00 14.29
N THR A 13 -3.00 14.30 14.33
CA THR A 13 -3.94 14.39 15.47
C THR A 13 -3.61 13.39 16.57
N GLY A 14 -2.78 12.39 16.28
CA GLY A 14 -2.56 11.22 17.12
C GLY A 14 -3.32 9.97 16.64
N ASP A 15 -4.11 10.05 15.56
CA ASP A 15 -4.67 8.87 14.92
C ASP A 15 -3.56 8.03 14.28
N ARG A 16 -3.47 6.76 14.67
CA ARG A 16 -2.48 5.80 14.14
C ARG A 16 -2.59 5.62 12.62
N LYS A 17 -3.77 5.84 12.02
CA LYS A 17 -3.96 5.79 10.57
C LYS A 17 -3.28 6.94 9.83
N GLU A 18 -3.06 8.07 10.49
CA GLU A 18 -2.35 9.23 9.93
C GLU A 18 -0.83 9.06 10.02
N PHE A 19 -0.36 8.21 10.93
CA PHE A 19 1.02 8.18 11.39
C PHE A 19 2.05 7.97 10.27
N ASP A 20 1.88 6.94 9.43
CA ASP A 20 2.86 6.64 8.38
C ASP A 20 2.95 7.77 7.33
N ARG A 21 1.79 8.34 6.95
CA ARG A 21 1.73 9.47 6.03
C ARG A 21 2.39 10.71 6.64
N PHE A 22 2.12 10.98 7.91
CA PHE A 22 2.73 12.08 8.64
C PHE A 22 4.25 11.94 8.70
N ILE A 23 4.75 10.77 9.13
CA ILE A 23 6.18 10.49 9.23
C ILE A 23 6.88 10.61 7.87
N TYR A 24 6.24 10.15 6.79
CA TYR A 24 6.76 10.30 5.43
C TYR A 24 7.03 11.76 5.10
N HIS A 25 6.01 12.63 5.19
CA HIS A 25 6.17 14.06 4.85
C HIS A 25 7.16 14.79 5.77
N ILE A 26 7.21 14.43 7.05
CA ILE A 26 8.19 15.00 7.98
C ILE A 26 9.62 14.60 7.60
N LYS A 27 9.87 13.31 7.33
CA LYS A 27 11.20 12.84 6.94
C LYS A 27 11.65 13.40 5.60
N ASP A 28 10.73 13.50 4.65
CA ASP A 28 10.95 14.09 3.32
C ASP A 28 11.38 15.56 3.44
N ALA A 29 10.59 16.37 4.14
CA ALA A 29 10.91 17.79 4.36
C ALA A 29 12.21 18.01 5.15
N LEU A 30 12.53 17.12 6.10
CA LEU A 30 13.79 17.15 6.82
C LEU A 30 14.99 16.77 5.93
N SER A 31 14.78 15.94 4.90
CA SER A 31 15.81 15.50 3.96
C SER A 31 16.05 16.52 2.84
N GLU A 32 15.01 17.15 2.31
CA GLU A 32 15.11 18.07 1.16
C GLU A 32 15.36 19.53 1.56
N GLY A 33 14.77 19.99 2.67
CA GLY A 33 14.61 21.43 2.93
C GLY A 33 15.32 21.97 4.16
N PHE A 34 15.59 21.14 5.17
CA PHE A 34 16.05 21.63 6.48
C PHE A 34 17.56 21.91 6.51
N ASP A 35 18.37 21.05 5.91
CA ASP A 35 19.84 21.18 5.91
C ASP A 35 20.34 22.28 4.97
N VAL A 36 19.67 22.49 3.83
CA VAL A 36 20.10 23.45 2.78
C VAL A 36 19.66 24.89 3.06
N ASN A 37 18.43 25.10 3.56
CA ASN A 37 17.86 26.45 3.71
C ASN A 37 17.95 27.02 5.14
N TYR A 38 18.14 26.17 6.16
CA TYR A 38 18.10 26.57 7.57
C TYR A 38 19.35 26.19 8.36
N GLY A 39 20.36 25.63 7.66
CA GLY A 39 21.71 25.30 8.14
C GLY A 39 21.68 24.39 9.36
N ASN A 40 21.73 23.05 9.17
CA ASN A 40 21.72 22.02 10.22
C ASN A 40 21.17 22.53 11.56
N GLY A 41 19.90 22.95 11.58
CA GLY A 41 19.32 23.50 12.80
C GLY A 41 19.46 22.46 13.91
N SER A 42 19.78 22.93 15.13
CA SER A 42 20.03 22.03 16.27
C SER A 42 18.94 20.96 16.41
N GLU A 43 19.28 19.80 16.97
CA GLU A 43 18.32 18.70 17.23
C GLU A 43 17.01 19.22 17.87
N LYS A 44 17.14 20.15 18.82
CA LYS A 44 16.02 20.84 19.47
C LYS A 44 15.14 21.62 18.48
N MET A 45 15.73 22.33 17.53
CA MET A 45 14.98 23.06 16.50
C MET A 45 14.20 22.10 15.59
N GLN A 46 14.81 20.97 15.22
CA GLN A 46 14.15 19.95 14.39
C GLN A 46 12.96 19.32 15.14
N ILE A 47 13.16 18.90 16.39
CA ILE A 47 12.09 18.38 17.26
C ILE A 47 10.96 19.39 17.39
N ASN A 48 11.28 20.65 17.70
CA ASN A 48 10.29 21.70 17.85
C ASN A 48 9.53 21.99 16.56
N TRP A 49 10.21 21.89 15.41
CA TRP A 49 9.57 22.05 14.11
C TRP A 49 8.60 20.90 13.82
N ILE A 50 8.95 19.65 14.15
CA ILE A 50 8.04 18.49 14.03
C ILE A 50 6.80 18.73 14.90
N ALA A 51 6.98 19.12 16.17
CA ALA A 51 5.89 19.33 17.12
C ALA A 51 4.88 20.42 16.69
N ARG A 52 5.25 21.35 15.81
CA ARG A 52 4.31 22.35 15.24
C ARG A 52 3.22 21.74 14.37
N HIS A 53 3.38 20.49 13.94
CA HIS A 53 2.40 19.76 13.14
C HIS A 53 1.46 18.91 14.01
N PHE A 54 1.62 18.91 15.33
CA PHE A 54 0.66 18.30 16.28
C PHE A 54 -0.55 19.21 16.44
N ARG A 55 -1.46 19.14 15.47
CA ARG A 55 -2.62 20.01 15.33
C ARG A 55 -3.73 19.27 14.58
N TYR A 56 -4.95 19.79 14.68
CA TYR A 56 -6.02 19.39 13.76
C TYR A 56 -5.77 19.94 12.36
N PRO A 57 -6.31 19.29 11.31
CA PRO A 57 -6.39 19.92 10.00
C PRO A 57 -7.19 21.22 10.06
N ASN A 58 -6.87 22.13 9.14
CA ASN A 58 -7.52 23.42 9.04
C ASN A 58 -9.05 23.25 8.98
N GLY A 59 -9.78 23.93 9.87
CA GLY A 59 -11.24 23.89 9.94
C GLY A 59 -11.83 22.80 10.85
N GLN A 60 -11.02 21.93 11.45
CA GLN A 60 -11.46 20.90 12.42
C GLN A 60 -11.03 21.20 13.86
N ASN A 61 -10.80 22.47 14.19
CA ASN A 61 -10.34 22.86 15.53
C ASN A 61 -11.41 22.57 16.59
N SER A 62 -11.10 21.73 17.57
CA SER A 62 -11.84 21.72 18.84
C SER A 62 -11.40 22.91 19.69
N MET A 63 -12.36 23.60 20.29
CA MET A 63 -12.11 24.77 21.16
C MET A 63 -11.75 24.36 22.59
N GLU A 64 -11.99 23.09 22.96
CA GLU A 64 -11.92 22.60 24.34
C GLU A 64 -10.75 21.64 24.58
N GLU A 65 -10.32 20.87 23.56
CA GLU A 65 -9.26 19.87 23.71
C GLU A 65 -8.28 19.86 22.51
N GLY A 66 -6.98 19.91 22.82
CA GLY A 66 -5.93 19.71 21.83
C GLY A 66 -5.91 18.27 21.31
N PRO A 67 -5.36 18.02 20.11
CA PRO A 67 -5.24 16.67 19.59
C PRO A 67 -4.36 15.80 20.51
N LEU A 68 -4.56 14.49 20.46
CA LEU A 68 -3.83 13.53 21.29
C LEU A 68 -2.30 13.65 21.13
N SER A 69 -1.83 13.91 19.91
CA SER A 69 -0.42 14.20 19.61
C SER A 69 0.13 15.41 20.36
N TYR A 70 -0.67 16.47 20.49
CA TYR A 70 -0.28 17.68 21.22
C TYR A 70 -0.27 17.42 22.72
N ASN A 71 -1.28 16.74 23.25
CA ASN A 71 -1.33 16.39 24.68
C ASN A 71 -0.17 15.46 25.07
N TRP A 72 0.17 14.50 24.20
CA TRP A 72 1.36 13.67 24.36
C TRP A 72 2.65 14.51 24.38
N TRP A 73 2.77 15.49 23.49
CA TRP A 73 3.91 16.40 23.46
C TRP A 73 4.03 17.23 24.74
N ILE A 74 2.92 17.74 25.27
CA ILE A 74 2.90 18.45 26.57
C ILE A 74 3.36 17.51 27.70
N GLY A 75 2.84 16.29 27.77
CA GLY A 75 3.27 15.30 28.78
C GLY A 75 4.77 14.96 28.69
N LEU A 76 5.33 14.93 27.47
CA LEU A 76 6.76 14.72 27.27
C LEU A 76 7.60 15.91 27.80
N LEU A 77 7.13 17.15 27.59
CA LEU A 77 7.77 18.34 28.15
C LEU A 77 7.64 18.41 29.68
N GLU A 78 6.52 17.96 30.25
CA GLU A 78 6.35 17.84 31.70
C GLU A 78 7.32 16.83 32.31
N LYS A 79 7.45 15.64 31.70
CA LYS A 79 8.47 14.66 32.07
C LYS A 79 9.88 15.28 32.05
N ASN A 80 10.19 16.04 31.01
CA ASN A 80 11.46 16.76 30.89
C ASN A 80 11.67 17.83 31.97
N ALA A 81 10.62 18.55 32.38
CA ALA A 81 10.67 19.53 33.46
C ALA A 81 10.92 18.86 34.83
N ARG A 82 10.35 17.67 35.06
CA ARG A 82 10.57 16.89 36.29
C ARG A 82 12.01 16.43 36.44
N VAL A 83 12.66 15.99 35.35
CA VAL A 83 14.10 15.63 35.36
C VAL A 83 15.00 16.83 35.66
N GLN A 84 14.53 18.04 35.38
CA GLN A 84 15.22 19.29 35.72
C GLN A 84 14.91 19.81 37.13
N ASN A 85 14.07 19.11 37.90
CA ASN A 85 13.56 19.55 39.20
C ASN A 85 12.84 20.92 39.15
N LEU A 86 12.17 21.22 38.03
CA LEU A 86 11.39 22.45 37.92
C LEU A 86 10.11 22.35 38.79
N PRO A 87 9.64 23.49 39.34
CA PRO A 87 8.43 23.52 40.17
C PRO A 87 7.20 22.94 39.47
N ILE A 88 6.22 22.48 40.24
CA ILE A 88 4.94 21.96 39.69
C ILE A 88 4.17 23.05 38.94
N SER A 89 4.29 24.31 39.36
CA SER A 89 3.68 25.48 38.72
C SER A 89 4.40 25.95 37.45
N HIS A 90 5.51 25.32 37.04
CA HIS A 90 6.24 25.70 35.84
C HIS A 90 5.40 25.37 34.59
N ALA A 91 5.11 26.39 33.79
CA ALA A 91 4.49 26.21 32.49
C ALA A 91 5.54 25.70 31.50
N VAL A 92 5.39 24.45 31.06
CA VAL A 92 6.34 23.80 30.16
C VAL A 92 6.41 24.51 28.80
N SER A 93 7.61 24.59 28.25
CA SER A 93 7.84 25.32 27.00
C SER A 93 8.91 24.65 26.13
N PRO A 94 8.79 24.73 24.79
CA PRO A 94 9.88 24.37 23.88
C PRO A 94 11.16 25.20 24.06
N ALA A 95 11.11 26.28 24.86
CA ALA A 95 12.28 27.06 25.26
C ALA A 95 13.13 26.35 26.33
N ASP A 96 12.53 25.46 27.13
CA ASP A 96 13.21 24.75 28.23
C ASP A 96 14.32 23.83 27.69
N ASN A 97 15.35 23.57 28.49
CA ASN A 97 16.43 22.67 28.08
C ASN A 97 15.93 21.23 28.02
N TYR A 98 16.37 20.48 27.02
CA TYR A 98 16.04 19.06 26.88
C TYR A 98 17.08 18.21 27.61
N LYS A 99 16.62 17.41 28.59
CA LYS A 99 17.43 16.60 29.50
C LYS A 99 17.04 15.12 29.49
N ILE A 100 15.93 14.77 28.86
CA ILE A 100 15.50 13.37 28.72
C ILE A 100 16.05 12.74 27.43
N PRO A 101 16.35 11.42 27.42
CA PRO A 101 16.91 10.74 26.25
C PRO A 101 16.08 10.89 24.97
N GLU A 102 14.76 10.90 25.10
CA GLU A 102 13.80 11.00 23.99
C GLU A 102 13.88 12.35 23.27
N LEU A 103 14.39 13.39 23.94
CA LEU A 103 14.56 14.73 23.38
C LEU A 103 16.03 15.08 23.07
N ALA A 104 16.95 14.12 23.24
CA ALA A 104 18.37 14.33 23.02
C ALA A 104 18.71 14.51 21.53
N THR A 105 18.02 13.76 20.67
CA THR A 105 18.20 13.81 19.21
C THR A 105 16.85 13.67 18.51
N LYS A 106 16.74 14.18 17.28
CA LYS A 106 15.62 13.93 16.37
C LYS A 106 15.37 12.44 16.22
N LYS A 107 16.43 11.64 16.10
CA LYS A 107 16.32 10.18 15.94
C LYS A 107 15.59 9.56 17.13
N ALA A 108 16.06 9.84 18.34
CA ALA A 108 15.42 9.37 19.57
C ALA A 108 13.98 9.87 19.70
N PHE A 109 13.71 11.11 19.31
CA PHE A 109 12.36 11.66 19.31
C PHE A 109 11.41 10.95 18.33
N LEU A 110 11.87 10.67 17.11
CA LEU A 110 11.08 9.95 16.10
C LEU A 110 10.86 8.49 16.48
N GLU A 111 11.83 7.84 17.12
CA GLU A 111 11.68 6.50 17.68
C GLU A 111 10.62 6.49 18.78
N HIS A 112 10.67 7.42 19.72
CA HIS A 112 9.68 7.52 20.79
C HIS A 112 8.27 7.87 20.28
N LEU A 113 8.19 8.72 19.25
CA LEU A 113 6.93 9.03 18.58
C LEU A 113 6.35 7.78 17.88
N HIS A 114 7.20 6.95 17.28
CA HIS A 114 6.81 5.68 16.68
C HIS A 114 6.37 4.66 17.74
N GLU A 115 6.99 4.60 18.91
CA GLU A 115 6.53 3.75 20.00
C GLU A 115 5.13 4.14 20.49
N ALA A 116 4.84 5.44 20.55
CA ALA A 116 3.56 5.95 21.04
C ALA A 116 2.41 5.77 20.02
N PHE A 117 2.67 6.05 18.75
CA PHE A 117 1.63 6.17 17.71
C PHE A 117 1.80 5.23 16.52
N GLY A 118 2.97 4.62 16.36
CA GLY A 118 3.19 3.61 15.34
C GLY A 118 2.27 2.42 15.56
N SER A 119 1.98 1.71 14.47
CA SER A 119 1.22 0.46 14.55
C SER A 119 2.20 -0.69 14.79
N PRO A 120 2.23 -1.29 16.00
CA PRO A 120 3.15 -2.38 16.32
C PRO A 120 2.92 -3.61 15.42
N ASP A 121 1.71 -3.73 14.86
CA ASP A 121 1.31 -4.86 14.03
C ASP A 121 1.22 -4.52 12.54
N ALA A 122 1.58 -3.32 12.07
CA ALA A 122 1.38 -2.92 10.66
C ALA A 122 1.95 -3.96 9.68
N ARG A 123 3.16 -4.44 9.96
CA ARG A 123 3.82 -5.46 9.14
C ARG A 123 3.13 -6.82 9.21
N GLU A 124 2.66 -7.23 10.38
CA GLU A 124 1.87 -8.46 10.54
C GLU A 124 0.51 -8.36 9.85
N VAL A 125 -0.14 -7.20 9.89
CA VAL A 125 -1.39 -6.92 9.18
C VAL A 125 -1.18 -7.02 7.68
N THR A 126 -0.14 -6.38 7.15
CA THR A 126 0.23 -6.48 5.73
C THR A 126 0.56 -7.90 5.33
N ARG A 127 1.31 -8.63 6.16
CA ARG A 127 1.60 -10.05 5.92
C ARG A 127 0.32 -10.88 5.88
N LYS A 128 -0.59 -10.70 6.84
CA LYS A 128 -1.91 -11.38 6.82
C LYS A 128 -2.70 -11.03 5.57
N ALA A 129 -2.70 -9.77 5.14
CA ALA A 129 -3.35 -9.35 3.90
C ALA A 129 -2.73 -9.99 2.66
N LEU A 130 -1.40 -10.10 2.59
CA LEU A 130 -0.68 -10.81 1.52
C LEU A 130 -1.10 -12.28 1.44
N TYR A 131 -1.13 -12.98 2.58
CA TYR A 131 -1.56 -14.38 2.63
C TYR A 131 -3.09 -14.57 2.64
N ALA A 132 -3.87 -13.50 2.55
CA ALA A 132 -5.32 -13.57 2.36
C ALA A 132 -5.73 -13.20 0.93
N CYS A 133 -4.91 -12.42 0.21
CA CYS A 133 -5.23 -12.06 -1.16
C CYS A 133 -5.18 -13.30 -2.08
N LYS A 134 -6.11 -13.33 -3.01
CA LYS A 134 -6.23 -14.35 -4.06
C LYS A 134 -6.67 -13.62 -5.31
N GLN A 135 -6.20 -14.06 -6.47
CA GLN A 135 -6.64 -13.50 -7.75
C GLN A 135 -8.15 -13.72 -7.93
N GLY A 136 -8.63 -14.96 -7.76
CA GLY A 136 -10.04 -15.29 -7.96
C GLY A 136 -10.54 -14.81 -9.33
N ASP A 137 -11.65 -14.09 -9.33
CA ASP A 137 -12.27 -13.47 -10.50
C ASP A 137 -11.68 -12.10 -10.87
N GLN A 138 -10.71 -11.58 -10.10
CA GLN A 138 -10.09 -10.30 -10.38
C GLN A 138 -9.23 -10.36 -11.65
N ASP A 139 -9.26 -9.26 -12.41
CA ASP A 139 -8.33 -9.05 -13.52
C ASP A 139 -6.87 -9.17 -13.03
N ILE A 140 -6.03 -9.81 -13.83
CA ILE A 140 -4.66 -10.12 -13.47
C ILE A 140 -3.80 -8.86 -13.25
N GLN A 141 -4.08 -7.75 -13.95
CA GLN A 141 -3.35 -6.50 -13.73
C GLN A 141 -3.73 -5.89 -12.40
N GLN A 142 -5.03 -5.87 -12.08
CA GLN A 142 -5.52 -5.37 -10.79
C GLN A 142 -5.00 -6.22 -9.63
N PHE A 143 -5.02 -7.55 -9.76
CA PHE A 143 -4.44 -8.45 -8.77
C PHE A 143 -2.94 -8.17 -8.58
N ASN A 144 -2.17 -8.04 -9.66
CA ASN A 144 -0.73 -7.75 -9.58
C ASN A 144 -0.43 -6.42 -8.90
N LEU A 145 -1.28 -5.40 -9.10
CA LEU A 145 -1.14 -4.11 -8.42
C LEU A 145 -1.26 -4.27 -6.90
N VAL A 146 -2.34 -4.92 -6.45
CA VAL A 146 -2.59 -5.16 -5.02
C VAL A 146 -1.52 -6.06 -4.42
N PHE A 147 -1.16 -7.15 -5.12
CA PHE A 147 -0.11 -8.07 -4.70
C PHE A 147 1.23 -7.35 -4.52
N ASN A 148 1.62 -6.49 -5.46
CA ASN A 148 2.88 -5.74 -5.39
C ASN A 148 2.89 -4.77 -4.20
N THR A 149 1.77 -4.10 -3.90
CA THR A 149 1.68 -3.24 -2.71
C THR A 149 1.92 -4.02 -1.41
N LEU A 150 1.44 -5.26 -1.33
CA LEU A 150 1.55 -6.09 -0.12
C LEU A 150 2.91 -6.80 -0.02
N VAL A 151 3.38 -7.39 -1.12
CA VAL A 151 4.55 -8.28 -1.12
C VAL A 151 5.86 -7.54 -0.85
N TYR A 152 5.97 -6.29 -1.30
CA TYR A 152 7.16 -5.46 -1.07
C TYR A 152 7.14 -4.72 0.28
N ALA A 153 6.02 -4.77 0.99
CA ALA A 153 5.89 -4.25 2.34
C ALA A 153 6.20 -5.31 3.42
N VAL A 154 6.66 -6.50 3.01
CA VAL A 154 7.11 -7.60 3.88
C VAL A 154 8.48 -8.07 3.41
N ASP A 155 9.40 -8.36 4.35
CA ASP A 155 10.70 -8.94 3.98
C ASP A 155 10.51 -10.40 3.52
N LEU A 156 10.45 -10.57 2.20
CA LEU A 156 10.49 -11.85 1.50
C LEU A 156 11.64 -11.82 0.49
N THR A 157 12.30 -12.95 0.31
CA THR A 157 13.24 -13.20 -0.79
C THR A 157 12.52 -13.28 -2.13
N GLU A 158 13.24 -13.11 -3.24
CA GLU A 158 12.64 -13.19 -4.58
C GLU A 158 11.92 -14.52 -4.84
N ASN A 159 12.47 -15.62 -4.34
CA ASN A 159 11.86 -16.95 -4.47
C ASN A 159 10.56 -17.04 -3.66
N GLU A 160 10.57 -16.60 -2.39
CA GLU A 160 9.36 -16.60 -1.56
C GLU A 160 8.26 -15.72 -2.16
N ARG A 161 8.61 -14.58 -2.78
CA ARG A 161 7.65 -13.75 -3.51
C ARG A 161 7.01 -14.52 -4.68
N CYS A 162 7.81 -15.27 -5.42
CA CYS A 162 7.33 -16.09 -6.53
C CYS A 162 6.41 -17.22 -6.06
N ASP A 163 6.78 -17.91 -4.98
CA ASP A 163 6.01 -19.02 -4.41
C ASP A 163 4.66 -18.53 -3.90
N VAL A 164 4.66 -17.45 -3.11
CA VAL A 164 3.43 -16.83 -2.61
C VAL A 164 2.55 -16.37 -3.78
N TYR A 165 3.13 -15.75 -4.81
CA TYR A 165 2.37 -15.33 -5.99
C TYR A 165 1.68 -16.51 -6.69
N GLU A 166 2.40 -17.60 -6.90
CA GLU A 166 1.89 -18.82 -7.55
C GLU A 166 0.72 -19.44 -6.77
N GLU A 167 0.83 -19.51 -5.44
CA GLU A 167 -0.25 -20.02 -4.56
C GLU A 167 -1.53 -19.16 -4.61
N ARG A 168 -1.43 -17.89 -5.04
CA ARG A 168 -2.54 -16.94 -5.03
C ARG A 168 -3.21 -16.76 -6.37
N LEU A 169 -2.64 -17.29 -7.44
CA LEU A 169 -3.27 -17.28 -8.74
C LEU A 169 -4.47 -18.20 -8.81
N ASP A 170 -5.39 -17.84 -9.70
CA ASP A 170 -6.44 -18.74 -10.13
C ASP A 170 -5.84 -19.99 -10.79
N VAL A 171 -6.45 -21.15 -10.53
CA VAL A 171 -5.94 -22.45 -10.96
C VAL A 171 -5.92 -22.59 -12.48
N ASP A 172 -6.92 -22.06 -13.18
CA ASP A 172 -7.00 -22.14 -14.64
C ASP A 172 -6.00 -21.19 -15.29
N LEU A 173 -5.81 -20.01 -14.70
CA LEU A 173 -4.77 -19.09 -15.14
C LEU A 173 -3.37 -19.69 -14.95
N LEU A 174 -3.07 -20.23 -13.77
CA LEU A 174 -1.79 -20.87 -13.47
C LEU A 174 -1.56 -22.07 -14.40
N THR A 175 -2.58 -22.89 -14.62
CA THR A 175 -2.51 -24.04 -15.53
C THR A 175 -2.20 -23.61 -16.95
N THR A 176 -2.87 -22.55 -17.43
CA THR A 176 -2.61 -21.96 -18.75
C THR A 176 -1.19 -21.43 -18.84
N ALA A 177 -0.73 -20.72 -17.80
CA ALA A 177 0.63 -20.19 -17.74
C ALA A 177 1.68 -21.31 -17.83
N ILE A 178 1.51 -22.40 -17.07
CA ILE A 178 2.41 -23.55 -17.07
C ILE A 178 2.43 -24.25 -18.43
N LYS A 179 1.27 -24.41 -19.08
CA LYS A 179 1.15 -25.16 -20.35
C LYS A 179 1.60 -24.37 -21.57
N HIS A 180 1.33 -23.06 -21.59
CA HIS A 180 1.41 -22.25 -22.80
C HIS A 180 2.43 -21.12 -22.75
N THR A 181 3.22 -21.02 -21.68
CA THR A 181 4.23 -19.96 -21.52
C THR A 181 5.55 -20.52 -20.96
N GLY A 182 6.56 -19.65 -20.78
CA GLY A 182 7.84 -19.99 -20.15
C GLY A 182 7.81 -20.10 -18.62
N TRP A 183 6.64 -20.32 -17.98
CA TRP A 183 6.42 -20.19 -16.53
C TRP A 183 7.49 -20.87 -15.67
N ARG A 184 7.87 -22.10 -16.01
CA ARG A 184 8.84 -22.91 -15.24
C ARG A 184 10.27 -22.35 -15.25
N ASN A 185 10.60 -21.50 -16.21
CA ASN A 185 11.92 -20.90 -16.35
C ASN A 185 12.00 -19.49 -15.74
N ALA A 186 10.87 -18.89 -15.38
CA ALA A 186 10.82 -17.57 -14.78
C ALA A 186 11.30 -17.62 -13.33
N LYS A 187 12.29 -16.77 -13.01
CA LYS A 187 12.94 -16.71 -11.69
C LYS A 187 12.61 -15.46 -10.89
N THR A 188 11.91 -14.52 -11.51
CA THR A 188 11.52 -13.26 -10.87
C THR A 188 10.01 -13.14 -10.83
N LEU A 189 9.52 -12.44 -9.81
CA LEU A 189 8.11 -12.10 -9.69
C LEU A 189 7.65 -11.30 -10.90
N HIS A 190 8.49 -10.38 -11.38
CA HIS A 190 8.22 -9.58 -12.57
C HIS A 190 7.97 -10.47 -13.81
N ASP A 191 8.84 -11.46 -14.05
CA ASP A 191 8.69 -12.37 -15.18
C ASP A 191 7.44 -13.24 -15.02
N LYS A 192 7.19 -13.78 -13.83
CA LYS A 192 5.96 -14.54 -13.54
C LYS A 192 4.70 -13.68 -13.79
N GLN A 193 4.70 -12.42 -13.37
CA GLN A 193 3.59 -11.49 -13.61
C GLN A 193 3.40 -11.13 -15.09
N ALA A 194 4.49 -11.05 -15.87
CA ALA A 194 4.41 -10.89 -17.31
C ALA A 194 3.78 -12.12 -17.98
N LEU A 195 4.21 -13.31 -17.59
CA LEU A 195 3.68 -14.57 -18.11
C LEU A 195 2.23 -14.81 -17.70
N ALA A 196 1.83 -14.43 -16.48
CA ALA A 196 0.43 -14.49 -16.04
C ALA A 196 -0.47 -13.59 -16.91
N ARG A 197 -0.01 -12.40 -17.30
CA ARG A 197 -0.74 -11.53 -18.25
C ARG A 197 -0.87 -12.18 -19.63
N SER A 198 0.20 -12.80 -20.14
CA SER A 198 0.13 -13.55 -21.40
C SER A 198 -0.82 -14.73 -21.30
N ALA A 199 -0.81 -15.46 -20.18
CA ALA A 199 -1.72 -16.57 -19.93
C ALA A 199 -3.18 -16.12 -19.90
N ALA A 200 -3.49 -14.97 -19.29
CA ALA A 200 -4.85 -14.42 -19.26
C ALA A 200 -5.35 -14.11 -20.67
N PHE A 201 -4.49 -13.54 -21.52
CA PHE A 201 -4.81 -13.31 -22.93
C PHE A 201 -5.06 -14.62 -23.69
N ILE A 202 -4.22 -15.64 -23.48
CA ILE A 202 -4.38 -16.97 -24.09
C ILE A 202 -5.70 -17.60 -23.64
N LEU A 203 -6.00 -17.59 -22.34
CA LEU A 203 -7.23 -18.14 -21.77
C LEU A 203 -8.47 -17.50 -22.42
N HIS A 204 -8.48 -16.17 -22.51
CA HIS A 204 -9.55 -15.43 -23.17
C HIS A 204 -9.68 -15.80 -24.66
N LYS A 205 -8.55 -15.93 -25.37
CA LYS A 205 -8.56 -16.32 -26.79
C LYS A 205 -9.04 -17.75 -27.00
N LEU A 206 -8.68 -18.69 -26.14
CA LEU A 206 -9.17 -20.07 -26.19
C LEU A 206 -10.69 -20.11 -25.98
N ALA A 207 -11.20 -19.37 -25.01
CA ALA A 207 -12.64 -19.27 -24.78
C ALA A 207 -13.41 -18.71 -26.00
N GLN A 208 -12.85 -17.73 -26.71
CA GLN A 208 -13.44 -17.21 -27.95
C GLN A 208 -13.51 -18.29 -29.04
N LEU A 209 -12.41 -19.02 -29.25
CA LEU A 209 -12.32 -20.05 -30.28
C LEU A 209 -13.25 -21.24 -29.99
N ASP A 210 -13.40 -21.63 -28.72
CA ASP A 210 -14.31 -22.71 -28.34
C ASP A 210 -15.77 -22.33 -28.53
N LEU A 211 -16.13 -21.07 -28.26
CA LEU A 211 -17.47 -20.54 -28.54
C LEU A 211 -17.77 -20.50 -30.04
N GLU A 212 -16.80 -20.09 -30.87
CA GLU A 212 -16.93 -20.09 -32.33
C GLU A 212 -17.15 -21.51 -32.88
N LYS A 213 -16.41 -22.50 -32.38
CA LYS A 213 -16.61 -23.91 -32.76
C LYS A 213 -17.99 -24.43 -32.39
N GLN A 214 -18.44 -24.18 -31.15
CA GLN A 214 -19.78 -24.59 -30.71
C GLN A 214 -20.88 -23.95 -31.58
N ASN A 215 -20.71 -22.69 -31.98
CA ASN A 215 -21.65 -22.01 -32.86
C ASN A 215 -21.62 -22.55 -34.30
N ALA A 216 -20.47 -23.01 -34.80
CA ALA A 216 -20.36 -23.67 -36.10
C ALA A 216 -21.06 -25.05 -36.09
N ASP A 217 -20.78 -25.88 -35.08
CA ASP A 217 -21.39 -27.21 -34.93
C ASP A 217 -22.93 -27.14 -34.80
N ASN A 218 -23.44 -26.10 -34.11
CA ASN A 218 -24.88 -25.87 -33.98
C ASN A 218 -25.55 -25.40 -35.28
N ARG A 219 -24.83 -24.70 -36.18
CA ARG A 219 -25.35 -24.29 -37.50
C ARG A 219 -25.41 -25.45 -38.47
N ASP A 220 -24.41 -26.33 -38.46
CA ASP A 220 -24.39 -27.51 -39.33
C ASP A 220 -25.47 -28.53 -38.95
N ASN A 221 -25.83 -28.64 -37.67
CA ASN A 221 -26.95 -29.47 -37.20
C ASN A 221 -28.36 -28.89 -37.48
N GLN A 222 -28.47 -27.65 -37.96
CA GLN A 222 -29.76 -27.00 -38.25
C GLN A 222 -30.09 -26.86 -39.75
N GLN A 223 -29.24 -27.33 -40.67
CA GLN A 223 -29.60 -27.38 -42.09
C GLN A 223 -30.62 -28.51 -42.35
N PRO A 224 -31.85 -28.20 -42.81
CA PRO A 224 -32.82 -29.24 -43.14
C PRO A 224 -32.36 -29.99 -44.38
N ASN A 225 -32.37 -31.31 -44.27
CA ASN A 225 -32.03 -32.29 -45.30
C ASN A 225 -33.07 -32.24 -46.44
N ILE A 226 -33.04 -31.21 -47.28
CA ILE A 226 -33.85 -31.12 -48.51
C ILE A 226 -32.98 -31.65 -49.64
N LEU A 227 -33.06 -32.96 -49.91
CA LEU A 227 -32.89 -33.57 -51.22
C LEU A 227 -32.99 -35.10 -51.09
N GLN A 228 -34.21 -35.63 -51.16
CA GLN A 228 -34.51 -36.87 -51.87
C GLN A 228 -36.02 -37.09 -51.87
N HIS A 229 -36.66 -36.83 -53.01
CA HIS A 229 -37.75 -37.61 -53.60
C HIS A 229 -38.54 -36.75 -54.59
N ALA A 230 -38.03 -36.64 -55.82
CA ALA A 230 -38.87 -36.33 -56.98
C ALA A 230 -38.18 -36.88 -58.23
N ASN A 231 -38.24 -38.19 -58.42
CA ASN A 231 -38.03 -38.76 -59.74
C ASN A 231 -38.91 -39.99 -59.93
N ARG A 232 -40.09 -39.78 -60.50
CA ARG A 232 -40.86 -40.73 -61.31
C ARG A 232 -41.98 -39.97 -62.03
N GLN A 233 -41.71 -39.58 -63.26
CA GLN A 233 -42.77 -39.35 -64.25
C GLN A 233 -43.33 -40.71 -64.71
N PRO A 234 -44.58 -40.74 -65.18
CA PRO A 234 -44.91 -41.48 -66.40
C PRO A 234 -45.54 -40.62 -67.50
N LEU A 235 -45.43 -41.16 -68.71
CA LEU A 235 -45.69 -40.64 -70.06
C LEU A 235 -47.19 -40.34 -70.40
N PRO A 236 -47.45 -39.62 -71.51
CA PRO A 236 -48.77 -39.09 -71.87
C PRO A 236 -49.60 -40.03 -72.77
N GLU A 237 -50.93 -39.87 -72.70
CA GLU A 237 -51.88 -40.09 -73.80
C GLU A 237 -52.52 -38.75 -74.17
#